data_AF-A0A2T0L5F8-F1
#
_entry.id   AF-A0A2T0L5F8-F1
#
_cell.length_a   1.000
_cell.length_b   1.000
_cell.length_c   1.000
_cell.angle_alpha   90.00
_cell.angle_beta   90.00
_cell.angle_gamma   90.00
#
_symmetry.space_group_name_H-M   'P 1'
#
loop_
_entity.id
_entity.type
_entity.pdbx_description
1 polymer ?
#
loop_
_entity_poly.entity_id
_entity_poly.type
_entity_poly.pdbx_seq_one_letter_code
_entity_poly.pdbx_strand_id
1 'polypeptide(L)'
;MSTLEKIADLRIVDHHPGYDKVNNPLLLSVAELAPVGLTWQSGGVQHAIRSQAGVSGRLLGDASGIAVVEGPYDPSANRAYIVNADGSSRARIPAQIGAERVMFYTWSKLTAQSHFWLRRLDETFVSKCERQTVPWCKSQEVGKCMSTR
;
A
#
# COMPACT_ATOMS: atom_id res chain seq x y z
N MET A 1 -5.66 -27.62 16.18
CA MET A 1 -6.28 -26.29 15.94
C MET A 1 -5.16 -25.36 15.53
N SER A 2 -5.12 -24.91 14.28
CA SER A 2 -4.12 -23.93 13.82
C SER A 2 -4.50 -22.57 14.41
N THR A 3 -3.75 -22.10 15.40
CA THR A 3 -3.86 -20.71 15.85
C THR A 3 -3.59 -19.83 14.64
N LEU A 4 -4.57 -19.02 14.21
CA LEU A 4 -4.34 -18.05 13.14
C LEU A 4 -3.24 -17.10 13.60
N GLU A 5 -2.09 -17.15 12.94
CA GLU A 5 -0.97 -16.29 13.26
C GLU A 5 -1.37 -14.83 13.02
N LYS A 6 -1.03 -13.98 13.99
CA LYS A 6 -1.32 -12.54 13.96
C LYS A 6 -0.02 -11.76 13.87
N ILE A 7 -0.13 -10.59 13.25
CA ILE A 7 0.97 -9.66 13.17
C ILE A 7 1.09 -8.89 14.48
N ALA A 8 2.30 -8.91 15.03
CA ALA A 8 2.74 -8.06 16.12
C ALA A 8 3.88 -7.14 15.64
N ASP A 9 4.08 -6.01 16.31
CA ASP A 9 5.21 -5.10 16.11
C ASP A 9 5.48 -4.70 14.66
N LEU A 10 4.43 -4.38 13.90
CA LEU A 10 4.59 -3.80 12.57
C LEU A 10 5.31 -2.46 12.68
N ARG A 11 6.49 -2.36 12.07
CA ARG A 11 7.35 -1.17 12.03
C ARG A 11 7.68 -0.81 10.60
N ILE A 12 7.84 0.48 10.39
CA ILE A 12 8.28 1.07 9.12
C ILE A 12 9.80 1.27 9.20
N VAL A 13 10.49 0.97 8.10
CA VAL A 13 11.93 1.20 7.94
C VAL A 13 12.12 2.37 6.99
N ASP A 14 12.63 3.48 7.51
CA ASP A 14 12.83 4.71 6.74
C ASP A 14 14.09 4.64 5.86
N HIS A 15 14.02 5.30 4.69
CA HIS A 15 15.19 5.51 3.82
C HIS A 15 16.27 6.34 4.52
N HIS A 16 15.85 7.34 5.30
CA HIS A 16 16.72 8.22 6.08
C HIS A 16 16.34 8.22 7.57
N PRO A 17 16.83 7.25 8.37
CA PRO A 17 16.56 7.20 9.80
C PRO A 17 17.02 8.47 10.52
N GLY A 18 16.13 9.07 11.31
CA GLY A 18 16.43 10.30 12.06
C GLY A 18 16.39 11.59 11.24
N TYR A 19 16.08 11.53 9.94
CA TYR A 19 15.86 12.71 9.13
C TYR A 19 14.62 13.47 9.58
N ASP A 20 14.74 14.79 9.68
CA ASP A 20 13.62 15.68 10.01
C ASP A 20 12.69 15.84 8.79
N LYS A 21 11.72 14.93 8.68
CA LYS A 21 10.70 14.94 7.62
C LYS A 21 9.76 16.15 7.70
N VAL A 22 9.67 16.82 8.84
CA VAL A 22 8.77 17.97 9.04
C VAL A 22 9.39 19.22 8.45
N ASN A 23 10.64 19.52 8.82
CA ASN A 23 11.33 20.70 8.31
C ASN A 23 11.98 20.46 6.94
N ASN A 24 12.21 19.19 6.57
CA ASN A 24 12.76 18.76 5.28
C ASN A 24 13.94 19.64 4.80
N PRO A 25 15.02 19.79 5.61
CA PRO A 25 16.08 20.76 5.33
C PRO A 25 16.84 20.52 4.02
N LEU A 26 16.85 19.28 3.52
CA LEU A 26 17.47 18.91 2.25
C LEU A 26 16.49 18.95 1.07
N LEU A 27 15.24 19.37 1.30
CA LEU A 27 14.18 19.47 0.28
C LEU A 27 13.94 18.15 -0.47
N LEU A 28 14.09 17.03 0.23
CA LEU A 28 13.86 15.71 -0.35
C LEU A 28 12.41 15.57 -0.80
N SER A 29 12.22 14.96 -1.96
CA SER A 29 10.90 14.66 -2.49
C SER A 29 10.18 13.59 -1.67
N VAL A 30 8.86 13.48 -1.84
CA VAL A 30 8.08 12.41 -1.19
C VAL A 30 8.58 11.02 -1.60
N ALA A 31 9.09 10.86 -2.82
CA ALA A 31 9.66 9.60 -3.28
C ALA A 31 10.96 9.24 -2.54
N GLU A 32 11.85 10.21 -2.33
CA GLU A 32 13.10 10.03 -1.56
C GLU A 32 12.83 9.82 -0.06
N LEU A 33 11.72 10.36 0.45
CA LEU A 33 11.28 10.17 1.83
C LEU A 33 10.43 8.91 2.04
N ALA A 34 10.09 8.19 0.97
CA ALA A 34 9.28 6.98 1.07
C ALA A 34 10.02 5.93 1.92
N PRO A 35 9.35 5.24 2.84
CA PRO A 35 9.99 4.17 3.60
C PRO A 35 10.52 3.07 2.67
N VAL A 36 11.62 2.44 3.02
CA VAL A 36 12.23 1.36 2.21
C VAL A 36 11.81 -0.02 2.65
N GLY A 37 11.07 -0.13 3.75
CA GLY A 37 10.63 -1.43 4.21
C GLY A 37 9.62 -1.43 5.33
N LEU A 38 9.14 -2.64 5.59
CA LEU A 38 8.25 -3.00 6.68
C LEU A 38 8.87 -4.18 7.39
N THR A 39 8.80 -4.22 8.72
CA THR A 39 9.17 -5.39 9.53
C THR A 39 8.06 -5.71 10.50
N TRP A 40 7.83 -6.98 10.78
CA TRP A 40 6.85 -7.42 11.77
C TRP A 40 7.19 -8.77 12.36
N GLN A 41 6.48 -9.16 13.41
CA GLN A 41 6.62 -10.45 14.09
C GLN A 41 5.34 -11.29 13.88
N SER A 42 5.50 -12.59 13.65
CA SER A 42 4.40 -13.56 13.69
C SER A 42 4.92 -14.95 14.00
N GLY A 43 4.20 -15.73 14.81
CA GLY A 43 4.65 -17.09 15.18
C GLY A 43 6.02 -17.15 15.87
N GLY A 44 6.51 -16.05 16.47
CA GLY A 44 7.87 -15.93 17.01
C GLY A 44 8.97 -15.70 15.96
N VAL A 45 8.60 -15.48 14.70
CA VAL A 45 9.49 -15.21 13.57
C VAL A 45 9.39 -13.75 13.16
N GLN A 46 10.55 -13.14 12.88
CA GLN A 46 10.63 -11.81 12.29
C GLN A 46 10.55 -11.88 10.76
N HIS A 47 9.66 -11.09 10.18
CA HIS A 47 9.48 -10.96 8.73
C HIS A 47 9.79 -9.54 8.26
N ALA A 48 10.11 -9.40 6.98
CA ALA A 48 10.39 -8.10 6.38
C ALA A 48 10.03 -8.04 4.88
N ILE A 49 9.64 -6.85 4.43
CA ILE A 49 9.56 -6.46 3.02
C ILE A 49 10.51 -5.27 2.83
N ARG A 50 11.28 -5.27 1.74
CA ARG A 50 12.19 -4.17 1.41
C ARG A 50 12.12 -3.82 -0.08
N SER A 51 12.13 -2.53 -0.38
CA SER A 51 12.26 -2.00 -1.75
C SER A 51 12.91 -0.62 -1.71
N GLN A 52 13.95 -0.42 -2.52
CA GLN A 52 14.59 0.90 -2.67
C GLN A 52 13.70 1.89 -3.42
N ALA A 53 12.71 1.41 -4.17
CA ALA A 53 11.71 2.24 -4.84
C ALA A 53 10.60 2.75 -3.87
N GLY A 54 10.70 2.40 -2.58
CA GLY A 54 9.73 2.74 -1.55
C GLY A 54 8.72 1.63 -1.29
N VAL A 55 8.19 1.62 -0.07
CA VAL A 55 7.23 0.66 0.47
C VAL A 55 6.27 1.40 1.39
N SER A 56 4.98 1.10 1.27
CA SER A 56 3.95 1.49 2.23
C SER A 56 3.12 0.26 2.60
N GLY A 57 2.69 0.16 3.86
CA GLY A 57 1.79 -0.92 4.25
C GLY A 57 0.95 -0.69 5.50
N ARG A 58 -0.16 -1.43 5.59
CA ARG A 58 -1.13 -1.48 6.68
C ARG A 58 -1.40 -2.95 7.03
N LEU A 59 -1.29 -3.46 8.25
CA LEU A 59 -2.33 -3.19 9.23
C LEU A 59 -3.74 -3.67 8.79
N LEU A 60 -3.99 -4.92 8.38
CA LEU A 60 -5.37 -5.40 8.17
C LEU A 60 -6.16 -5.38 9.49
N GLY A 61 -7.48 -5.16 9.41
CA GLY A 61 -8.32 -4.95 10.61
C GLY A 61 -8.33 -6.11 11.61
N ASP A 62 -8.11 -7.34 11.13
CA ASP A 62 -8.05 -8.56 11.94
C ASP A 62 -6.61 -8.96 12.32
N ALA A 63 -5.61 -8.13 11.98
CA ALA A 63 -4.18 -8.39 12.13
C ALA A 63 -3.67 -9.66 11.44
N SER A 64 -4.44 -10.23 10.51
CA SER A 64 -4.07 -11.47 9.81
C SER A 64 -3.02 -11.24 8.73
N GLY A 65 -2.71 -9.99 8.38
CA GLY A 65 -1.89 -9.66 7.21
C GLY A 65 -1.65 -8.17 7.03
N ILE A 66 -0.91 -7.84 5.96
CA ILE A 66 -0.56 -6.46 5.57
C ILE A 66 -0.98 -6.24 4.11
N ALA A 67 -1.72 -5.16 3.85
CA ALA A 67 -1.86 -4.58 2.52
C ALA A 67 -0.62 -3.74 2.22
N VAL A 68 0.06 -4.03 1.12
CA VAL A 68 1.38 -3.47 0.76
C VAL A 68 1.29 -2.81 -0.61
N VAL A 69 1.95 -1.66 -0.73
CA VAL A 69 2.31 -1.02 -2.00
C VAL A 69 3.83 -0.89 -2.03
N GLU A 70 4.48 -1.46 -3.04
CA GLU A 70 5.88 -1.21 -3.36
C GLU A 70 5.99 -0.29 -4.57
N GLY A 71 7.05 0.52 -4.62
CA GLY A 71 7.32 1.41 -5.73
C GLY A 71 6.21 2.43 -5.99
N PRO A 72 5.63 3.12 -4.99
CA PRO A 72 4.49 4.01 -5.20
C PRO A 72 4.75 5.15 -6.20
N TYR A 73 6.03 5.49 -6.43
CA TYR A 73 6.47 6.55 -7.33
C TYR A 73 7.34 6.04 -8.50
N ASP A 74 7.50 4.72 -8.65
CA ASP A 74 8.28 4.09 -9.70
C ASP A 74 7.38 3.15 -10.52
N PRO A 75 6.99 3.53 -11.75
CA PRO A 75 6.12 2.71 -12.60
C PRO A 75 6.68 1.32 -12.94
N SER A 76 7.99 1.13 -12.88
CA SER A 76 8.65 -0.15 -13.17
C SER A 76 8.63 -1.10 -11.97
N ALA A 77 8.60 -0.56 -10.75
CA ALA A 77 8.55 -1.31 -9.50
C ALA A 77 7.14 -1.37 -8.87
N ASN A 78 6.18 -0.58 -9.38
CA ASN A 78 4.88 -0.40 -8.75
C ASN A 78 4.07 -1.70 -8.68
N ARG A 79 3.72 -2.12 -7.46
CA ARG A 79 2.86 -3.29 -7.22
C ARG A 79 2.11 -3.15 -5.92
N ALA A 80 0.87 -3.63 -5.91
CA ALA A 80 0.09 -3.78 -4.70
C ALA A 80 -0.29 -5.24 -4.47
N TYR A 81 -0.23 -5.66 -3.21
CA TYR A 81 -0.53 -7.03 -2.82
C TYR A 81 -0.87 -7.10 -1.33
N ILE A 82 -1.32 -8.26 -0.89
CA ILE A 82 -1.59 -8.58 0.51
C ILE A 82 -0.72 -9.76 0.91
N VAL A 83 -0.02 -9.63 2.05
CA VAL A 83 0.69 -10.73 2.70
C VAL A 83 -0.05 -11.19 3.93
N ASN A 84 0.06 -12.48 4.24
CA ASN A 84 -0.35 -13.07 5.51
C ASN A 84 0.61 -12.69 6.64
N ALA A 85 0.22 -12.99 7.87
CA ALA A 85 1.03 -12.75 9.05
C ALA A 85 2.38 -13.50 9.02
N ASP A 86 2.41 -14.71 8.48
CA ASP A 86 3.62 -15.52 8.23
C ASP A 86 4.48 -15.01 7.05
N GLY A 87 4.08 -13.92 6.39
CA GLY A 87 4.74 -13.35 5.22
C GLY A 87 4.48 -14.06 3.91
N SER A 88 3.66 -15.12 3.89
CA SER A 88 3.23 -15.74 2.64
C SER A 88 2.33 -14.80 1.84
N SER A 89 2.37 -14.91 0.51
CA SER A 89 1.53 -14.10 -0.38
C SER A 89 0.07 -14.54 -0.28
N ARG A 90 -0.83 -13.60 0.05
CA ARG A 90 -2.29 -13.85 0.09
C ARG A 90 -2.96 -13.51 -1.24
N ALA A 91 -2.66 -12.34 -1.79
CA ALA A 91 -3.28 -11.86 -3.02
C ALA A 91 -2.40 -10.82 -3.71
N ARG A 92 -2.40 -10.81 -5.03
CA ARG A 92 -1.82 -9.73 -5.85
C ARG A 92 -2.94 -8.89 -6.44
N ILE A 93 -2.80 -7.58 -6.40
CA ILE A 93 -3.75 -6.66 -7.02
C ILE A 93 -3.25 -6.35 -8.44
N PRO A 94 -4.04 -6.61 -9.49
CA PRO A 94 -3.66 -6.31 -10.87
C PRO A 94 -3.48 -4.80 -11.06
N ALA A 95 -2.38 -4.37 -11.68
CA ALA A 95 -2.13 -2.98 -12.06
C ALA A 95 -2.88 -2.58 -13.35
N GLN A 96 -4.08 -3.14 -13.56
CA GLN A 96 -4.90 -2.95 -14.75
C GLN A 96 -6.36 -2.84 -14.34
N ILE A 97 -7.04 -1.79 -14.81
CA ILE A 97 -8.48 -1.64 -14.74
C ILE A 97 -8.98 -1.48 -16.18
N GLY A 98 -9.65 -2.50 -16.72
CA GLY A 98 -9.96 -2.54 -18.15
C GLY A 98 -8.69 -2.56 -18.99
N ALA A 99 -8.55 -1.61 -19.93
CA ALA A 99 -7.38 -1.46 -20.79
C ALA A 99 -6.31 -0.50 -20.22
N GLU A 100 -6.60 0.16 -19.10
CA GLU A 100 -5.77 1.25 -18.58
C GLU A 100 -4.69 0.73 -17.63
N ARG A 101 -3.50 1.33 -17.71
CA ARG A 101 -2.42 1.12 -16.74
C ARG A 101 -2.60 2.07 -15.56
N VAL A 102 -2.60 1.52 -14.37
CA VAL A 102 -2.74 2.27 -13.12
C VAL A 102 -1.51 2.08 -12.24
N MET A 103 -1.21 3.07 -11.40
CA MET A 103 -0.24 2.97 -10.32
C MET A 103 -0.93 3.07 -8.97
N PHE A 104 -0.45 2.28 -8.01
CA PHE A 104 -0.85 2.31 -6.61
C PHE A 104 0.01 3.31 -5.84
N TYR A 105 -0.62 4.17 -5.04
CA TYR A 105 0.10 5.21 -4.28
C TYR A 105 0.07 4.95 -2.78
N THR A 106 -1.11 4.63 -2.26
CA THR A 106 -1.33 4.51 -0.83
C THR A 106 -2.55 3.64 -0.55
N TRP A 107 -2.84 3.43 0.72
CA TRP A 107 -4.03 2.75 1.19
C TRP A 107 -4.85 3.67 2.11
N SER A 108 -6.14 3.38 2.27
CA SER A 108 -6.94 3.94 3.36
C SER A 108 -7.85 2.88 3.96
N LYS A 109 -8.35 3.17 5.16
CA LYS A 109 -9.40 2.36 5.81
C LYS A 109 -10.64 3.22 5.76
N LEU A 110 -11.59 2.79 4.95
CA LEU A 110 -12.95 3.29 4.99
C LEU A 110 -13.75 2.15 5.60
N THR A 111 -14.25 2.35 6.82
CA THR A 111 -14.97 1.32 7.60
C THR A 111 -14.11 0.09 7.96
N ALA A 112 -14.63 -1.14 7.85
CA ALA A 112 -13.91 -2.38 8.13
C ALA A 112 -13.00 -2.85 6.99
N GLN A 113 -12.99 -2.15 5.85
CA GLN A 113 -12.27 -2.56 4.65
C GLN A 113 -11.02 -1.72 4.40
N SER A 114 -9.99 -2.37 3.83
CA SER A 114 -8.79 -1.70 3.34
C SER A 114 -8.94 -1.44 1.84
N HIS A 115 -8.68 -0.20 1.44
CA HIS A 115 -8.74 0.24 0.05
C HIS A 115 -7.36 0.63 -0.44
N PHE A 116 -7.07 0.34 -1.69
CA PHE A 116 -5.90 0.87 -2.40
C PHE A 116 -6.30 2.09 -3.22
N TRP A 117 -5.44 3.10 -3.22
CA TRP A 117 -5.58 4.31 -4.03
C TRP A 117 -4.77 4.22 -5.29
N LEU A 118 -5.43 4.52 -6.40
CA LEU A 118 -4.91 4.37 -7.75
C LEU A 118 -4.82 5.72 -8.46
N ARG A 119 -3.78 5.88 -9.29
CA ARG A 119 -3.73 6.93 -10.32
C ARG A 119 -3.55 6.27 -11.68
N ARG A 120 -4.37 6.66 -12.62
CA ARG A 120 -4.18 6.38 -14.05
C ARG A 120 -2.88 7.03 -14.55
N LEU A 121 -2.14 6.35 -15.40
CA LEU A 121 -0.89 6.90 -15.95
C LEU A 121 -1.13 7.91 -17.08
N ASP A 122 -2.32 7.90 -17.68
CA ASP A 122 -2.76 8.74 -18.79
C ASP A 122 -3.65 9.93 -18.36
N GLU A 123 -4.09 10.01 -17.09
CA GLU A 123 -4.91 11.09 -16.54
C GLU A 123 -4.46 11.56 -15.13
N THR A 124 -4.81 12.80 -14.78
CA THR A 124 -4.75 13.31 -13.40
C THR A 124 -5.86 12.68 -12.55
N PHE A 125 -5.52 11.56 -11.87
CA PHE A 125 -6.30 10.85 -10.84
C PHE A 125 -7.52 10.03 -11.29
N VAL A 126 -7.73 8.87 -10.62
CA VAL A 126 -9.01 8.24 -10.17
C VAL A 126 -8.87 6.71 -10.01
N SER A 127 -9.15 6.19 -8.80
CA SER A 127 -10.20 5.19 -8.49
C SER A 127 -9.94 4.43 -7.17
N LYS A 128 -11.05 4.06 -6.50
CA LYS A 128 -11.14 3.28 -5.25
C LYS A 128 -11.26 1.80 -5.63
N CYS A 129 -10.32 0.94 -5.22
CA CYS A 129 -10.51 -0.50 -5.32
C CYS A 129 -11.08 -1.03 -4.00
N GLU A 130 -12.37 -1.39 -4.01
CA GLU A 130 -13.08 -2.04 -2.92
C GLU A 130 -12.95 -3.55 -3.06
N ARG A 131 -12.64 -4.25 -1.97
CA ARG A 131 -12.40 -5.69 -2.03
C ARG A 131 -13.75 -6.37 -2.30
N GLN A 132 -13.86 -7.13 -3.38
CA GLN A 132 -14.55 -8.43 -3.37
C GLN A 132 -14.19 -9.25 -4.60
N THR A 133 -13.79 -10.50 -4.34
CA THR A 133 -13.86 -11.65 -5.26
C THR A 133 -14.00 -11.29 -6.73
N VAL A 134 -12.86 -11.21 -7.44
CA VAL A 134 -12.78 -10.96 -8.89
C VAL A 134 -13.91 -11.71 -9.61
N PRO A 135 -14.80 -10.99 -10.33
CA PRO A 135 -14.54 -10.72 -11.74
C PRO A 135 -15.15 -9.37 -12.22
N TRP A 136 -14.34 -8.48 -12.78
CA TRP A 136 -14.74 -7.18 -13.35
C TRP A 136 -15.26 -6.16 -12.32
N CYS A 137 -14.36 -5.34 -11.78
CA CYS A 137 -14.66 -4.22 -10.88
C CYS A 137 -15.78 -3.33 -11.47
N LYS A 138 -17.01 -3.49 -10.99
CA LYS A 138 -18.19 -2.69 -11.36
C LYS A 138 -18.40 -1.56 -10.33
N SER A 139 -18.86 -0.42 -10.86
CA SER A 139 -19.13 0.88 -10.22
C SER A 139 -17.85 1.70 -9.99
N GLN A 140 -17.49 2.71 -10.81
CA GLN A 140 -18.29 3.77 -11.43
C GLN A 140 -19.14 4.58 -10.43
N GLU A 141 -18.47 5.27 -9.50
CA GLU A 141 -18.93 6.58 -9.03
C GLU A 141 -17.75 7.56 -9.03
N VAL A 142 -17.75 8.42 -10.05
CA VAL A 142 -17.03 9.69 -10.07
C VAL A 142 -17.88 10.66 -9.25
N GLY A 143 -17.34 11.16 -8.13
CA GLY A 143 -18.09 11.98 -7.18
C GLY A 143 -17.25 13.05 -6.50
N LYS A 144 -17.09 14.17 -7.21
CA LYS A 144 -16.87 15.56 -6.75
C LYS A 144 -15.87 15.83 -5.61
N CYS A 145 -14.74 16.43 -5.98
CA CYS A 145 -14.23 17.59 -5.26
C CYS A 145 -13.97 18.71 -6.28
N MET A 146 -14.98 19.56 -6.50
CA MET A 146 -14.77 20.92 -6.99
C MET A 146 -14.54 21.84 -5.79
N SER A 147 -13.40 22.54 -5.83
CA SER A 147 -13.15 23.94 -5.45
C SER A 147 -13.84 24.58 -4.23
N THR A 148 -13.04 25.04 -3.28
CA THR A 148 -12.86 26.45 -2.80
C THR A 148 -12.15 26.36 -1.43
N ARG A 149 -11.08 27.10 -1.11
CA ARG A 149 -10.56 28.40 -1.57
C ARG A 149 -9.05 28.35 -1.77
#